data_AF-A0A3N5UQP5-F1
#
_entry.id   AF-A0A3N5UQP5-F1
#
_cell.length_a   1.000
_cell.length_b   1.000
_cell.length_c   1.000
_cell.angle_alpha   90.00
_cell.angle_beta   90.00
_cell.angle_gamma   90.00
#
_symmetry.space_group_name_H-M   'P 1'
#
loop_
_entity.id
_entity.type
_entity.pdbx_description
1 polymer ?
#
loop_
_entity_poly.entity_id
_entity_poly.type
_entity_poly.pdbx_seq_one_letter_code
_entity_poly.pdbx_strand_id
1 'polypeptide(L)'
;MADLKRTLFGYSSASVRSTLTERDASLERASESASAAEQRAERLSSELSETQGRLAELEEQLDTAQKLSLTLNADLERAVAERESMEAEILPLRSELEEVHTELRNAQEAILGQEEQLRAAQAGSASLEERLREQAERLEQVEASESQGSLQRALEESARHKATVSAQQERLTELEVLVEGYRELVETQGAAAVLSAEPGDAQEPPTGPSTASELAAVIEVAEQAVASIMDSTRVRADEELRAVDGERERIRQDVETMTAWRDRAAPMIVSLQAAMREIQSQGEEIGLRVNEVLRPVSTAVTALGAQLASLDDLDRAPLEVSTEAAAPSEPDHVTQLPEEHPASRDSSDW
;
A
#
# COMPACT_ATOMS: atom_id res chain seq x y z
N MET A 1 -64.91 -67.44 50.63
CA MET A 1 -65.26 -68.88 50.56
C MET A 1 -66.33 -69.14 51.61
N ALA A 2 -67.59 -68.82 51.30
CA ALA A 2 -68.69 -69.15 52.19
C ALA A 2 -68.85 -70.68 52.30
N ASP A 3 -68.71 -71.23 53.51
CA ASP A 3 -68.90 -72.65 53.76
C ASP A 3 -70.35 -73.07 53.52
N LEU A 4 -70.54 -74.08 52.68
CA LEU A 4 -71.85 -74.63 52.35
C LEU A 4 -72.46 -75.36 53.56
N LYS A 5 -73.44 -74.74 54.25
CA LYS A 5 -74.13 -75.37 55.39
C LYS A 5 -75.03 -76.51 54.93
N ARG A 6 -74.67 -77.74 55.31
CA ARG A 6 -75.44 -78.97 55.02
C ARG A 6 -76.52 -79.17 56.08
N THR A 7 -77.77 -79.32 55.64
CA THR A 7 -78.95 -79.66 56.46
C THR A 7 -79.34 -81.13 56.22
N LEU A 8 -80.27 -81.66 57.03
CA LEU A 8 -80.78 -83.05 56.92
C LEU A 8 -81.35 -83.41 55.53
N PHE A 9 -81.69 -82.42 54.70
CA PHE A 9 -82.22 -82.59 53.34
C PHE A 9 -81.36 -81.95 52.24
N GLY A 10 -80.05 -81.72 52.48
CA GLY A 10 -79.12 -81.15 51.50
C GLY A 10 -78.60 -79.75 51.88
N TYR A 11 -78.06 -78.99 50.92
CA TYR A 11 -77.54 -77.65 51.18
C TYR A 11 -78.66 -76.64 51.42
N SER A 12 -78.49 -75.76 52.42
CA SER A 12 -79.52 -74.74 52.68
C SER A 12 -79.62 -73.76 51.50
N SER A 13 -80.85 -73.45 51.07
CA SER A 13 -81.08 -72.51 49.96
C SER A 13 -80.49 -71.11 50.19
N ALA A 14 -80.29 -70.71 51.45
CA ALA A 14 -79.63 -69.47 51.83
C ALA A 14 -78.11 -69.52 51.60
N SER A 15 -77.47 -70.66 51.88
CA SER A 15 -76.04 -70.86 51.65
C SER A 15 -75.71 -70.87 50.15
N VAL A 16 -76.53 -71.55 49.34
CA VAL A 16 -76.37 -71.58 47.87
C VAL A 16 -76.56 -70.18 47.28
N ARG A 17 -77.58 -69.43 47.72
CA ARG A 17 -77.78 -68.04 47.29
C ARG A 17 -76.58 -67.16 47.67
N SER A 18 -76.06 -67.28 48.89
CA SER A 18 -74.87 -66.54 49.33
C SER A 18 -73.63 -66.83 48.47
N THR A 19 -73.38 -68.11 48.13
CA THR A 19 -72.25 -68.47 47.26
C THR A 19 -72.42 -67.96 45.84
N LEU A 20 -73.65 -67.97 45.30
CA LEU A 20 -73.93 -67.40 43.97
C LEU A 20 -73.71 -65.88 43.97
N THR A 21 -74.17 -65.17 44.99
CA THR A 21 -73.92 -63.71 45.11
C THR A 21 -72.44 -63.38 45.29
N GLU A 22 -71.68 -64.17 46.06
CA GLU A 22 -70.22 -63.99 46.21
C GLU A 22 -69.49 -64.24 44.88
N ARG A 23 -69.90 -65.29 44.16
CA ARG A 23 -69.37 -65.61 42.82
C ARG A 23 -69.67 -64.50 41.83
N ASP A 24 -70.91 -64.05 41.74
CA ASP A 24 -71.32 -63.01 40.79
C ASP A 24 -70.58 -61.69 41.08
N ALA A 25 -70.44 -61.30 42.36
CA ALA A 25 -69.63 -60.14 42.75
C ALA A 25 -68.12 -60.32 42.46
N SER A 26 -67.60 -61.55 42.51
CA SER A 26 -66.21 -61.84 42.13
C SER A 26 -66.00 -61.77 40.62
N LEU A 27 -66.97 -62.22 39.83
CA LEU A 27 -66.95 -62.15 38.37
C LEU A 27 -67.07 -60.69 37.91
N GLU A 28 -67.91 -59.89 38.56
CA GLU A 28 -68.02 -58.45 38.33
C GLU A 28 -66.68 -57.75 38.60
N ARG A 29 -66.07 -57.98 39.77
CA ARG A 29 -64.72 -57.45 40.09
C ARG A 29 -63.64 -57.92 39.13
N ALA A 30 -63.68 -59.18 38.69
CA ALA A 30 -62.74 -59.71 37.71
C ALA A 30 -62.93 -59.05 36.34
N SER A 31 -64.18 -58.84 35.92
CA SER A 31 -64.53 -58.12 34.69
C SER A 31 -64.08 -56.66 34.74
N GLU A 32 -64.32 -55.96 35.85
CA GLU A 32 -63.85 -54.59 36.06
C GLU A 32 -62.32 -54.52 36.02
N SER A 33 -61.62 -55.42 36.72
CA SER A 33 -60.16 -55.50 36.71
C SER A 33 -59.60 -55.78 35.31
N ALA A 34 -60.21 -56.71 34.57
CA ALA A 34 -59.85 -57.02 33.19
C ALA A 34 -60.03 -55.79 32.30
N SER A 35 -61.18 -55.11 32.38
CA SER A 35 -61.43 -53.88 31.61
C SER A 35 -60.45 -52.75 31.95
N ALA A 36 -60.07 -52.60 33.22
CA ALA A 36 -59.08 -51.62 33.66
C ALA A 36 -57.67 -52.00 33.18
N ALA A 37 -57.35 -53.30 33.11
CA ALA A 37 -56.08 -53.77 32.54
C ALA A 37 -56.02 -53.55 31.02
N GLU A 38 -57.11 -53.81 30.30
CA GLU A 38 -57.24 -53.54 28.87
C GLU A 38 -57.09 -52.05 28.56
N GLN A 39 -57.76 -51.16 29.30
CA GLN A 39 -57.60 -49.71 29.15
C GLN A 39 -56.17 -49.24 29.39
N ARG A 40 -55.47 -49.81 30.38
CA ARG A 40 -54.04 -49.51 30.62
C ARG A 40 -53.16 -50.02 29.48
N ALA A 41 -53.43 -51.22 28.96
CA ALA A 41 -52.68 -51.77 27.83
C ALA A 41 -52.87 -50.93 26.57
N GLU A 42 -54.10 -50.49 26.28
CA GLU A 42 -54.41 -49.60 25.15
C GLU A 42 -53.68 -48.26 25.31
N ARG A 43 -53.72 -47.66 26.51
CA ARG A 43 -52.99 -46.42 26.80
C ARG A 43 -51.48 -46.57 26.59
N LEU A 44 -50.87 -47.62 27.14
CA LEU A 44 -49.43 -47.88 26.97
C LEU A 44 -49.08 -48.14 25.50
N SER A 45 -49.95 -48.82 24.75
CA SER A 45 -49.74 -49.03 23.31
C SER A 45 -49.80 -47.72 22.51
N SER A 46 -50.70 -46.80 22.89
CA SER A 46 -50.77 -45.47 22.30
C SER A 46 -49.53 -44.63 22.63
N GLU A 47 -49.07 -44.66 23.89
CA GLU A 47 -47.86 -43.96 24.32
C GLU A 47 -46.60 -44.54 23.64
N LEU A 48 -46.51 -45.86 23.49
CA LEU A 48 -45.43 -46.51 22.73
C LEU A 48 -45.47 -46.12 21.25
N SER A 49 -46.65 -46.11 20.62
CA SER A 49 -46.78 -45.68 19.23
C SER A 49 -46.41 -44.20 19.05
N GLU A 50 -46.75 -43.34 20.01
CA GLU A 50 -46.39 -41.91 19.97
C GLU A 50 -44.89 -41.71 20.14
N THR A 51 -44.26 -42.40 21.11
CA THR A 51 -42.81 -42.33 21.31
C THR A 51 -42.02 -42.90 20.13
N GLN A 52 -42.49 -43.99 19.52
CA GLN A 52 -41.92 -44.53 18.28
C GLN A 52 -42.01 -43.53 17.12
N GLY A 53 -43.15 -42.83 16.98
CA GLY A 53 -43.30 -41.76 15.99
C GLY A 53 -42.31 -40.61 16.21
N ARG A 54 -42.15 -40.16 17.46
CA ARG A 54 -41.18 -39.10 17.80
C ARG A 54 -39.73 -39.52 17.57
N LEU A 55 -39.38 -40.78 17.85
CA LEU A 55 -38.03 -41.30 17.56
C LEU A 55 -37.75 -41.33 16.06
N ALA A 56 -38.70 -41.79 15.25
CA ALA A 56 -38.56 -41.78 13.79
C ALA A 56 -38.39 -40.35 13.24
N GLU A 57 -39.12 -39.37 13.77
CA GLU A 57 -38.98 -37.96 13.39
C GLU A 57 -37.59 -37.40 13.77
N LEU A 58 -37.08 -37.72 14.96
CA LEU A 58 -35.74 -37.31 15.39
C LEU A 58 -34.63 -37.95 14.56
N GLU A 59 -34.79 -39.22 14.16
CA GLU A 59 -33.86 -39.90 13.26
C GLU A 59 -33.82 -39.24 11.87
N GLU A 60 -34.97 -38.84 11.33
CA GLU A 60 -35.04 -38.08 10.07
C GLU A 60 -34.37 -36.70 10.21
N GLN A 61 -34.63 -35.98 11.31
CA GLN A 61 -33.97 -34.71 11.59
C GLN A 61 -32.44 -34.86 11.72
N LEU A 62 -31.97 -35.93 12.35
CA LEU A 62 -30.53 -36.21 12.48
C LEU A 62 -29.88 -36.53 11.11
N ASP A 63 -30.54 -37.30 10.25
CA ASP A 63 -30.06 -37.58 8.89
C ASP A 63 -30.02 -36.30 8.03
N THR A 64 -31.04 -35.44 8.10
CA THR A 64 -31.03 -34.15 7.38
C THR A 64 -29.92 -33.21 7.88
N ALA A 65 -29.71 -33.13 9.19
CA ALA A 65 -28.64 -32.34 9.78
C ALA A 65 -27.25 -32.85 9.39
N GLN A 66 -27.06 -34.18 9.36
CA GLN A 66 -25.81 -34.79 8.90
C GLN A 66 -25.54 -34.49 7.42
N LYS A 67 -26.55 -34.61 6.55
CA LYS A 67 -26.43 -34.26 5.12
C LYS A 67 -26.06 -32.79 4.95
N LEU A 68 -26.71 -31.88 5.69
CA LEU A 68 -26.40 -30.46 5.66
C LEU A 68 -24.95 -30.19 6.12
N SER A 69 -24.52 -30.83 7.21
CA SER A 69 -23.14 -30.71 7.70
C SER A 69 -22.12 -31.18 6.66
N LEU A 70 -22.38 -32.27 5.95
CA LEU A 70 -21.50 -32.74 4.87
C LEU A 70 -21.45 -31.75 3.71
N THR A 71 -22.57 -31.14 3.33
CA THR A 71 -22.59 -30.12 2.26
C THR A 71 -21.83 -28.86 2.67
N LEU A 72 -22.02 -28.37 3.90
CA LEU A 72 -21.30 -27.20 4.40
C LEU A 72 -19.79 -27.46 4.50
N ASN A 73 -19.37 -28.66 4.89
CA ASN A 73 -17.96 -29.00 4.93
C ASN A 73 -17.34 -29.03 3.52
N ALA A 74 -18.03 -29.61 2.54
CA ALA A 74 -17.58 -29.61 1.15
C ALA A 74 -17.50 -28.19 0.55
N ASP A 75 -18.43 -27.30 0.90
CA ASP A 75 -18.41 -25.91 0.47
C ASP A 75 -17.28 -25.11 1.17
N LEU A 76 -17.02 -25.39 2.46
CA LEU A 76 -15.89 -24.82 3.18
C LEU A 76 -14.55 -25.24 2.56
N GLU A 77 -14.37 -26.53 2.25
CA GLU A 77 -13.18 -27.04 1.57
C GLU A 77 -12.98 -26.38 0.20
N ARG A 78 -14.06 -26.19 -0.57
CA ARG A 78 -13.99 -25.47 -1.85
C ARG A 78 -13.57 -24.01 -1.66
N ALA A 79 -14.14 -23.31 -0.69
CA ALA A 79 -13.80 -21.91 -0.41
C ALA A 79 -12.35 -21.76 0.08
N VAL A 80 -11.85 -22.72 0.87
CA VAL A 80 -10.43 -22.75 1.29
C VAL A 80 -9.52 -22.96 0.08
N ALA A 81 -9.83 -23.90 -0.80
CA ALA A 81 -9.05 -24.13 -2.02
C ALA A 81 -9.06 -22.91 -2.97
N GLU A 82 -10.19 -22.23 -3.13
CA GLU A 82 -10.29 -20.98 -3.89
C GLU A 82 -9.43 -19.88 -3.26
N ARG A 83 -9.45 -19.74 -1.93
CA ARG A 83 -8.61 -18.76 -1.21
C ARG A 83 -7.13 -19.05 -1.41
N GLU A 84 -6.71 -20.31 -1.27
CA GLU A 84 -5.32 -20.72 -1.48
C GLU A 84 -4.87 -20.49 -2.93
N SER A 85 -5.75 -20.72 -3.90
CA SER A 85 -5.50 -20.40 -5.31
C SER A 85 -5.32 -18.89 -5.52
N MET A 86 -6.19 -18.05 -4.95
CA MET A 86 -6.05 -16.59 -5.04
C MET A 86 -4.79 -16.09 -4.33
N GLU A 87 -4.43 -16.68 -3.19
CA GLU A 87 -3.21 -16.36 -2.45
C GLU A 87 -1.96 -16.71 -3.26
N ALA A 88 -1.97 -17.85 -3.96
CA ALA A 88 -0.90 -18.24 -4.88
C ALA A 88 -0.75 -17.27 -6.06
N GLU A 89 -1.83 -16.65 -6.55
CA GLU A 89 -1.79 -15.61 -7.59
C GLU A 89 -1.33 -14.24 -7.05
N ILE A 90 -1.62 -13.91 -5.79
CA ILE A 90 -1.25 -12.62 -5.19
C ILE A 90 0.25 -12.53 -4.85
N LEU A 91 0.87 -13.65 -4.45
CA LEU A 91 2.30 -13.68 -4.11
C LEU A 91 3.23 -13.19 -5.24
N PRO A 92 3.14 -13.66 -6.50
CA PRO A 92 3.98 -13.16 -7.58
C PRO A 92 3.72 -11.68 -7.89
N LEU A 93 2.46 -11.23 -7.84
CA LEU A 93 2.12 -9.82 -8.04
C LEU A 93 2.75 -8.92 -6.96
N ARG A 94 2.86 -9.41 -5.72
CA ARG A 94 3.58 -8.68 -4.66
C ARG A 94 5.08 -8.59 -4.94
N SER A 95 5.71 -9.68 -5.39
CA SER A 95 7.13 -9.62 -5.75
C SER A 95 7.40 -8.72 -6.95
N GLU A 96 6.53 -8.74 -7.97
CA GLU A 96 6.64 -7.83 -9.12
C GLU A 96 6.47 -6.36 -8.69
N LEU A 97 5.56 -6.08 -7.76
CA LEU A 97 5.37 -4.73 -7.23
C LEU A 97 6.57 -4.24 -6.40
N GLU A 98 7.18 -5.12 -5.61
CA GLU A 98 8.42 -4.82 -4.90
C GLU A 98 9.58 -4.58 -5.88
N GLU A 99 9.71 -5.39 -6.93
CA GLU A 99 10.71 -5.20 -8.00
C GLU A 99 10.54 -3.83 -8.66
N VAL A 100 9.34 -3.51 -9.15
CA VAL A 100 9.04 -2.20 -9.75
C VAL A 100 9.34 -1.05 -8.78
N HIS A 101 9.06 -1.22 -7.48
CA HIS A 101 9.38 -0.20 -6.48
C HIS A 101 10.89 0.00 -6.33
N THR A 102 11.68 -1.08 -6.34
CA THR A 102 13.15 -0.99 -6.32
C THR A 102 13.70 -0.37 -7.59
N GLU A 103 13.15 -0.70 -8.76
CA GLU A 103 13.53 -0.09 -10.04
C GLU A 103 13.25 1.41 -10.06
N LEU A 104 12.06 1.83 -9.60
CA LEU A 104 11.69 3.24 -9.51
C LEU A 104 12.65 4.00 -8.60
N ARG A 105 13.00 3.42 -7.44
CA ARG A 105 13.97 4.01 -6.52
C ARG A 105 15.34 4.17 -7.17
N ASN A 106 15.84 3.13 -7.84
CA ASN A 106 17.13 3.17 -8.54
C ASN A 106 17.13 4.21 -9.67
N ALA A 107 16.02 4.33 -10.41
CA ALA A 107 15.86 5.35 -11.44
C ALA A 107 15.87 6.77 -10.86
N GLN A 108 15.22 7.00 -9.71
CA GLN A 108 15.26 8.28 -9.01
C GLN A 108 16.68 8.64 -8.55
N GLU A 109 17.41 7.68 -7.98
CA GLU A 109 18.81 7.89 -7.57
C GLU A 109 19.70 8.20 -8.79
N ALA A 110 19.47 7.54 -9.94
CA ALA A 110 20.18 7.83 -11.18
C ALA A 110 19.88 9.24 -11.73
N ILE A 111 18.62 9.69 -11.70
CA ILE A 111 18.22 11.04 -12.12
C ILE A 111 18.90 12.09 -11.25
N LEU A 112 18.88 11.93 -9.91
CA LEU A 112 19.56 12.84 -8.99
C LEU A 112 21.07 12.90 -9.27
N GLY A 113 21.70 11.75 -9.57
CA GLY A 113 23.10 11.70 -9.98
C GLY A 113 23.37 12.45 -11.29
N GLN A 114 22.48 12.34 -12.28
CA GLN A 114 22.59 13.08 -13.54
C GLN A 114 22.40 14.59 -13.34
N GLU A 115 21.46 15.01 -12.50
CA GLU A 115 21.27 16.43 -12.17
C GLU A 115 22.50 17.03 -11.47
N GLU A 116 23.15 16.28 -10.58
CA GLU A 116 24.39 16.71 -9.95
C GLU A 116 25.53 16.85 -10.97
N GLN A 117 25.64 15.90 -11.91
CA GLN A 117 26.62 15.98 -13.01
C GLN A 117 26.35 17.18 -13.93
N LEU A 118 25.08 17.44 -14.28
CA LEU A 118 24.70 18.61 -15.08
C LEU A 118 25.03 19.91 -14.35
N ARG A 119 24.74 20.00 -13.04
CA ARG A 119 25.10 21.17 -12.23
C ARG A 119 26.62 21.39 -12.17
N ALA A 120 27.40 20.31 -12.02
CA ALA A 120 28.86 20.38 -12.03
C ALA A 120 29.39 20.83 -13.41
N ALA A 121 28.81 20.32 -14.51
CA ALA A 121 29.16 20.73 -15.86
C ALA A 121 28.83 22.21 -16.11
N GLN A 122 27.68 22.69 -15.67
CA GLN A 122 27.28 24.10 -15.75
C GLN A 122 28.20 25.03 -14.93
N ALA A 123 28.59 24.61 -13.73
CA ALA A 123 29.58 25.35 -12.94
C ALA A 123 30.94 25.40 -13.64
N GLY A 124 31.36 24.29 -14.26
CA GLY A 124 32.56 24.22 -15.09
C GLY A 124 32.52 25.16 -16.30
N SER A 125 31.40 25.18 -17.03
CA SER A 125 31.22 26.08 -18.18
C SER A 125 31.22 27.55 -17.75
N ALA A 126 30.54 27.90 -16.66
CA ALA A 126 30.55 29.26 -16.11
C ALA A 126 31.97 29.72 -15.73
N SER A 127 32.77 28.85 -15.11
CA SER A 127 34.17 29.16 -14.79
C SER A 127 35.04 29.35 -16.04
N LEU A 128 34.80 28.56 -17.09
CA LEU A 128 35.50 28.75 -18.37
C LEU A 128 35.10 30.06 -19.05
N GLU A 129 33.82 30.42 -19.05
CA GLU A 129 33.33 31.70 -19.56
C GLU A 129 33.92 32.89 -18.81
N GLU A 130 34.03 32.80 -17.47
CA GLU A 130 34.67 33.84 -16.65
C GLU A 130 36.14 34.00 -17.01
N ARG A 131 36.90 32.90 -17.16
CA ARG A 131 38.31 32.97 -17.62
C ARG A 131 38.44 33.55 -19.01
N LEU A 132 37.54 33.23 -19.93
CA LEU A 132 37.54 33.80 -21.28
C LEU A 132 37.24 35.30 -21.25
N ARG A 133 36.30 35.76 -20.40
CA ARG A 133 36.07 37.20 -20.16
C ARG A 133 37.31 37.88 -19.58
N GLU A 134 37.91 37.32 -18.54
CA GLU A 134 39.14 37.88 -17.95
C GLU A 134 40.29 37.95 -18.97
N GLN A 135 40.42 36.94 -19.84
CA GLN A 135 41.43 36.96 -20.91
C GLN A 135 41.12 38.04 -21.96
N ALA A 136 39.86 38.20 -22.35
CA ALA A 136 39.45 39.26 -23.27
C ALA A 136 39.70 40.65 -22.68
N GLU A 137 39.35 40.89 -21.42
CA GLU A 137 39.62 42.15 -20.72
C GLU A 137 41.12 42.43 -20.60
N ARG A 138 41.95 41.41 -20.35
CA ARG A 138 43.41 41.56 -20.33
C ARG A 138 43.96 41.95 -21.70
N LEU A 139 43.46 41.34 -22.78
CA LEU A 139 43.87 41.70 -24.14
C LEU A 139 43.45 43.13 -24.47
N GLU A 140 42.22 43.52 -24.13
CA GLU A 140 41.73 44.89 -24.32
C GLU A 140 42.56 45.91 -23.52
N GLN A 141 42.95 45.59 -22.28
CA GLN A 141 43.85 46.45 -21.48
C GLN A 141 45.24 46.59 -22.11
N VAL A 142 45.79 45.50 -22.67
CA VAL A 142 47.07 45.54 -23.39
C VAL A 142 46.95 46.43 -24.63
N GLU A 143 45.93 46.22 -25.46
CA GLU A 143 45.67 47.04 -26.66
C GLU A 143 45.43 48.52 -26.32
N ALA A 144 44.69 48.81 -25.25
CA ALA A 144 44.49 50.18 -24.74
C ALA A 144 45.81 50.81 -24.29
N SER A 145 46.67 50.06 -23.60
CA SER A 145 47.99 50.54 -23.16
C SER A 145 48.95 50.78 -24.34
N GLU A 146 48.92 49.91 -25.36
CA GLU A 146 49.73 50.06 -26.57
C GLU A 146 49.27 51.24 -27.42
N SER A 147 47.96 51.41 -27.61
CA SER A 147 47.38 52.55 -28.32
C SER A 147 47.67 53.86 -27.59
N GLN A 148 47.53 53.91 -26.26
CA GLN A 148 47.92 55.08 -25.46
C GLN A 148 49.42 55.39 -25.59
N GLY A 149 50.28 54.37 -25.53
CA GLY A 149 51.72 54.52 -25.73
C GLY A 149 52.07 55.03 -27.13
N SER A 150 51.36 54.57 -28.16
CA SER A 150 51.53 55.04 -29.54
C SER A 150 51.11 56.51 -29.70
N LEU A 151 49.99 56.91 -29.08
CA LEU A 151 49.49 58.29 -29.09
C LEU A 151 50.46 59.23 -28.37
N GLN A 152 51.01 58.79 -27.24
CA GLN A 152 52.00 59.55 -26.49
C GLN A 152 53.29 59.77 -27.28
N ARG A 153 53.79 58.74 -27.99
CA ARG A 153 54.92 58.88 -28.92
C ARG A 153 54.60 59.85 -30.07
N ALA A 154 53.41 59.75 -30.66
CA ALA A 154 53.00 60.65 -31.75
C ALA A 154 52.92 62.13 -31.27
N LEU A 155 52.46 62.37 -30.04
CA LEU A 155 52.46 63.71 -29.44
C LEU A 155 53.89 64.23 -29.18
N GLU A 156 54.79 63.39 -28.68
CA GLU A 156 56.20 63.75 -28.51
C GLU A 156 56.89 64.06 -29.84
N GLU A 157 56.63 63.25 -30.88
CA GLU A 157 57.15 63.48 -32.23
C GLU A 157 56.59 64.77 -32.85
N SER A 158 55.31 65.04 -32.67
CA SER A 158 54.67 66.31 -33.07
C SER A 158 55.28 67.51 -32.33
N ALA A 159 55.52 67.40 -31.02
CA ALA A 159 56.17 68.45 -30.25
C ALA A 159 57.61 68.70 -30.71
N ARG A 160 58.37 67.64 -31.02
CA ARG A 160 59.71 67.75 -31.64
C ARG A 160 59.64 68.42 -33.01
N HIS A 161 58.71 68.02 -33.87
CA HIS A 161 58.50 68.66 -35.17
C HIS A 161 58.12 70.14 -35.03
N LYS A 162 57.25 70.49 -34.07
CA LYS A 162 56.89 71.87 -33.81
C LYS A 162 58.10 72.68 -33.34
N ALA A 163 58.95 72.11 -32.50
CA ALA A 163 60.19 72.75 -32.05
C ALA A 163 61.21 72.92 -33.19
N THR A 164 61.33 71.94 -34.11
CA THR A 164 62.19 72.09 -35.28
C THR A 164 61.64 73.12 -36.25
N VAL A 165 60.33 73.15 -36.50
CA VAL A 165 59.68 74.16 -37.32
C VAL A 165 59.81 75.55 -36.72
N SER A 166 59.61 75.72 -35.40
CA SER A 166 59.82 77.02 -34.75
C SER A 166 61.27 77.48 -34.85
N ALA A 167 62.24 76.58 -34.66
CA ALA A 167 63.65 76.89 -34.84
C ALA A 167 63.99 77.23 -36.32
N GLN A 168 63.36 76.56 -37.28
CA GLN A 168 63.48 76.92 -38.71
C GLN A 168 62.83 78.27 -39.01
N GLN A 169 61.71 78.59 -38.38
CA GLN A 169 61.01 79.85 -38.55
C GLN A 169 61.78 81.01 -37.91
N GLU A 170 62.41 80.79 -36.75
CA GLU A 170 63.40 81.71 -36.17
C GLU A 170 64.56 81.94 -37.14
N ARG A 171 65.15 80.88 -37.69
CA ARG A 171 66.19 81.00 -38.74
C ARG A 171 65.69 81.72 -39.99
N LEU A 172 64.45 81.51 -40.41
CA LEU A 172 63.85 82.23 -41.54
C LEU A 172 63.67 83.70 -41.19
N THR A 173 63.24 84.05 -39.98
CA THR A 173 63.17 85.46 -39.57
C THR A 173 64.55 86.10 -39.46
N GLU A 174 65.56 85.35 -39.00
CA GLU A 174 66.96 85.81 -39.04
C GLU A 174 67.44 86.01 -40.48
N LEU A 175 67.09 85.08 -41.38
CA LEU A 175 67.39 85.18 -42.81
C LEU A 175 66.59 86.30 -43.48
N GLU A 176 65.34 86.58 -43.09
CA GLU A 176 64.54 87.69 -43.59
C GLU A 176 65.13 89.01 -43.12
N VAL A 177 65.59 89.11 -41.87
CA VAL A 177 66.32 90.30 -41.38
C VAL A 177 67.64 90.47 -42.14
N LEU A 178 68.36 89.37 -42.41
CA LEU A 178 69.55 89.38 -43.25
C LEU A 178 69.23 89.77 -44.69
N VAL A 179 68.18 89.22 -45.30
CA VAL A 179 67.75 89.47 -46.67
C VAL A 179 67.20 90.88 -46.80
N GLU A 180 66.46 91.41 -45.84
CA GLU A 180 66.01 92.81 -45.83
C GLU A 180 67.22 93.75 -45.65
N GLY A 181 68.20 93.37 -44.84
CA GLY A 181 69.50 94.03 -44.78
C GLY A 181 70.30 93.94 -46.10
N TYR A 182 70.25 92.79 -46.78
CA TYR A 182 70.81 92.62 -48.13
C TYR A 182 69.96 93.32 -49.19
N ARG A 183 68.66 93.54 -48.97
CA ARG A 183 67.73 94.22 -49.87
C ARG A 183 67.93 95.72 -49.79
N GLU A 184 68.19 96.29 -48.63
CA GLU A 184 68.73 97.65 -48.52
C GLU A 184 70.08 97.77 -49.27
N LEU A 185 70.90 96.70 -49.22
CA LEU A 185 72.18 96.61 -49.94
C LEU A 185 72.04 96.34 -51.46
N VAL A 186 70.91 95.79 -51.91
CA VAL A 186 70.62 95.47 -53.32
C VAL A 186 69.71 96.53 -53.97
N GLU A 187 68.91 97.29 -53.21
CA GLU A 187 68.25 98.51 -53.70
C GLU A 187 69.25 99.65 -53.96
N THR A 188 70.49 99.51 -53.47
CA THR A 188 71.63 100.35 -53.86
C THR A 188 72.43 99.82 -55.07
N GLN A 189 72.18 98.59 -55.58
CA GLN A 189 72.84 98.05 -56.77
C GLN A 189 71.93 97.10 -57.58
N GLY A 190 71.54 97.54 -58.78
CA GLY A 190 70.47 96.95 -59.58
C GLY A 190 70.66 95.54 -60.17
N ALA A 191 69.49 94.94 -60.42
CA ALA A 191 69.00 94.20 -61.59
C ALA A 191 69.69 92.93 -62.14
N ALA A 192 68.87 91.85 -62.26
CA ALA A 192 68.81 90.76 -63.29
C ALA A 192 68.74 89.34 -62.65
N ALA A 193 67.60 88.61 -62.70
CA ALA A 193 67.18 87.63 -63.73
C ALA A 193 68.13 86.38 -63.81
N VAL A 194 67.75 85.09 -63.83
CA VAL A 194 66.49 84.38 -64.16
C VAL A 194 66.70 82.83 -64.01
N LEU A 195 65.65 82.05 -63.65
CA LEU A 195 65.31 80.62 -64.00
C LEU A 195 66.22 79.44 -63.49
N SER A 196 65.82 78.18 -63.23
CA SER A 196 64.60 77.35 -63.42
C SER A 196 64.78 75.94 -62.77
N ALA A 197 63.65 75.20 -62.63
CA ALA A 197 63.46 73.73 -62.74
C ALA A 197 63.52 72.77 -61.50
N GLU A 198 62.32 72.43 -60.98
CA GLU A 198 61.65 71.10 -60.79
C GLU A 198 62.33 69.80 -61.33
N PRO A 199 61.79 68.57 -61.09
CA PRO A 199 61.20 67.91 -59.91
C PRO A 199 61.67 66.41 -59.80
N GLY A 200 61.09 65.59 -58.92
CA GLY A 200 61.18 64.11 -58.98
C GLY A 200 61.17 63.45 -57.59
N ASP A 201 60.04 62.85 -57.19
CA ASP A 201 59.71 61.41 -57.36
C ASP A 201 60.53 60.51 -56.40
N ALA A 202 60.01 59.49 -55.73
CA ALA A 202 58.72 58.83 -55.79
C ALA A 202 58.47 58.10 -54.47
N GLN A 203 57.20 57.95 -54.18
CA GLN A 203 56.60 57.24 -53.07
C GLN A 203 56.42 55.77 -53.48
N GLU A 204 56.96 54.83 -52.71
CA GLU A 204 56.73 53.38 -52.88
C GLU A 204 56.02 52.84 -51.62
N PRO A 205 54.73 52.45 -51.70
CA PRO A 205 54.07 51.71 -50.63
C PRO A 205 54.26 50.20 -50.83
N PRO A 206 54.78 49.43 -49.85
CA PRO A 206 54.61 47.99 -49.87
C PRO A 206 53.18 47.67 -49.43
N THR A 207 52.40 47.20 -50.40
CA THR A 207 51.14 46.46 -50.22
C THR A 207 51.32 45.31 -49.24
N GLY A 208 50.79 45.47 -48.03
CA GLY A 208 50.47 44.35 -47.14
C GLY A 208 49.00 43.94 -47.35
N PRO A 209 48.66 42.64 -47.31
CA PRO A 209 47.28 42.18 -47.43
C PRO A 209 46.42 42.77 -46.31
N SER A 210 45.22 43.22 -46.69
CA SER A 210 44.24 43.90 -45.84
C SER A 210 43.86 43.07 -44.62
N THR A 211 44.40 43.42 -43.45
CA THR A 211 43.98 42.91 -42.13
C THR A 211 42.47 43.11 -41.88
N ALA A 212 41.86 44.08 -42.55
CA ALA A 212 40.42 44.29 -42.52
C ALA A 212 39.63 43.16 -43.22
N SER A 213 40.20 42.50 -44.24
CA SER A 213 39.56 41.35 -44.90
C SER A 213 39.62 40.10 -44.03
N GLU A 214 40.70 39.92 -43.27
CA GLU A 214 40.83 38.77 -42.35
C GLU A 214 39.95 38.97 -41.10
N LEU A 215 39.86 40.19 -40.56
CA LEU A 215 38.93 40.53 -39.48
C LEU A 215 37.47 40.36 -39.90
N ALA A 216 37.10 40.78 -41.12
CA ALA A 216 35.75 40.57 -41.64
C ALA A 216 35.41 39.07 -41.75
N ALA A 217 36.36 38.25 -42.21
CA ALA A 217 36.18 36.79 -42.28
C ALA A 217 36.04 36.15 -40.89
N VAL A 218 36.78 36.62 -39.88
CA VAL A 218 36.64 36.12 -38.50
C VAL A 218 35.31 36.53 -37.88
N ILE A 219 34.83 37.75 -38.12
CA ILE A 219 33.53 38.21 -37.64
C ILE A 219 32.40 37.41 -38.30
N GLU A 220 32.48 37.16 -39.61
CA GLU A 220 31.48 36.34 -40.32
C GLU A 220 31.46 34.90 -39.79
N VAL A 221 32.62 34.29 -39.53
CA VAL A 221 32.71 32.96 -38.91
C VAL A 221 32.18 32.97 -37.46
N ALA A 222 32.42 34.03 -36.70
CA ALA A 222 31.90 34.18 -35.34
C ALA A 222 30.37 34.35 -35.33
N GLU A 223 29.82 35.17 -36.23
CA GLU A 223 28.37 35.32 -36.41
C GLU A 223 27.72 34.01 -36.83
N GLN A 224 28.33 33.28 -37.77
CA GLN A 224 27.88 31.96 -38.21
C GLN A 224 27.91 30.94 -37.05
N ALA A 225 28.96 30.98 -36.22
CA ALA A 225 29.09 30.09 -35.06
C ALA A 225 28.04 30.42 -33.99
N VAL A 226 27.80 31.70 -33.69
CA VAL A 226 26.76 32.12 -32.73
C VAL A 226 25.37 31.75 -33.23
N ALA A 227 25.08 31.97 -34.52
CA ALA A 227 23.81 31.55 -35.13
C ALA A 227 23.62 30.03 -35.03
N SER A 228 24.66 29.24 -35.32
CA SER A 228 24.63 27.79 -35.18
C SER A 228 24.42 27.34 -33.73
N ILE A 229 25.02 28.01 -32.76
CA ILE A 229 24.82 27.70 -31.33
C ILE A 229 23.39 28.05 -30.92
N MET A 230 22.86 29.20 -31.32
CA MET A 230 21.48 29.60 -31.02
C MET A 230 20.45 28.65 -31.65
N ASP A 231 20.67 28.20 -32.89
CA ASP A 231 19.77 27.22 -33.51
C ASP A 231 19.88 25.85 -32.84
N SER A 232 21.08 25.39 -32.50
CA SER A 232 21.26 24.12 -31.78
C SER A 232 20.65 24.13 -30.37
N THR A 233 20.72 25.26 -29.66
CA THR A 233 20.11 25.42 -28.34
C THR A 233 18.59 25.51 -28.43
N ARG A 234 18.03 26.14 -29.48
CA ARG A 234 16.59 26.11 -29.77
C ARG A 234 16.09 24.70 -30.07
N VAL A 235 16.75 23.98 -30.96
CA VAL A 235 16.38 22.59 -31.30
C VAL A 235 16.43 21.71 -30.05
N ARG A 236 17.47 21.85 -29.24
CA ARG A 236 17.59 21.11 -27.98
C ARG A 236 16.50 21.47 -26.98
N ALA A 237 16.20 22.75 -26.80
CA ALA A 237 15.12 23.19 -25.90
C ALA A 237 13.75 22.67 -26.35
N ASP A 238 13.47 22.68 -27.66
CA ASP A 238 12.25 22.12 -28.22
C ASP A 238 12.17 20.59 -28.04
N GLU A 239 13.29 19.90 -28.12
CA GLU A 239 13.36 18.45 -27.89
C GLU A 239 13.16 18.10 -26.41
N GLU A 240 13.77 18.86 -25.50
CA GLU A 240 13.56 18.74 -24.05
C GLU A 240 12.10 19.04 -23.67
N LEU A 241 11.47 20.06 -24.26
CA LEU A 241 10.05 20.36 -24.04
C LEU A 241 9.15 19.21 -24.52
N ARG A 242 9.43 18.62 -25.69
CA ARG A 242 8.68 17.45 -26.18
C ARG A 242 8.87 16.23 -25.29
N ALA A 243 10.07 16.02 -24.74
CA ALA A 243 10.34 14.94 -23.81
C ALA A 243 9.54 15.12 -22.51
N VAL A 244 9.56 16.33 -21.94
CA VAL A 244 8.78 16.67 -20.72
C VAL A 244 7.28 16.52 -20.96
N ASP A 245 6.77 16.93 -22.12
CA ASP A 245 5.35 16.75 -22.45
C ASP A 245 4.98 15.26 -22.59
N GLY A 246 5.87 14.45 -23.16
CA GLY A 246 5.70 13.00 -23.23
C GLY A 246 5.66 12.34 -21.84
N GLU A 247 6.54 12.75 -20.93
CA GLU A 247 6.53 12.27 -19.54
C GLU A 247 5.27 12.72 -18.79
N ARG A 248 4.83 13.96 -18.97
CA ARG A 248 3.59 14.47 -18.37
C ARG A 248 2.37 13.68 -18.83
N GLU A 249 2.28 13.37 -20.12
CA GLU A 249 1.17 12.58 -20.66
C GLU A 249 1.18 11.15 -20.11
N ARG A 250 2.36 10.55 -19.95
CA ARG A 250 2.51 9.24 -19.31
C ARG A 250 2.02 9.26 -17.86
N ILE A 251 2.47 10.24 -17.07
CA ILE A 251 2.04 10.40 -15.67
C ILE A 251 0.53 10.61 -15.60
N ARG A 252 -0.05 11.37 -16.54
CA ARG A 252 -1.50 11.58 -16.62
C ARG A 252 -2.25 10.27 -16.86
N GLN A 253 -1.77 9.45 -17.80
CA GLN A 253 -2.35 8.14 -18.09
C GLN A 253 -2.25 7.18 -16.89
N ASP A 254 -1.14 7.20 -16.16
CA ASP A 254 -0.96 6.40 -14.95
C ASP A 254 -1.94 6.83 -13.85
N VAL A 255 -2.12 8.13 -13.64
CA VAL A 255 -3.08 8.68 -12.67
C VAL A 255 -4.53 8.32 -13.06
N GLU A 256 -4.88 8.42 -14.34
CA GLU A 256 -6.21 8.01 -14.84
C GLU A 256 -6.44 6.50 -14.62
N THR A 257 -5.42 5.67 -14.86
CA THR A 257 -5.48 4.22 -14.63
C THR A 257 -5.65 3.88 -13.15
N MET A 258 -4.87 4.52 -12.26
CA MET A 258 -5.01 4.34 -10.81
C MET A 258 -6.37 4.81 -10.29
N THR A 259 -6.89 5.92 -10.83
CA THR A 259 -8.20 6.45 -10.47
C THR A 259 -9.31 5.48 -10.88
N ALA A 260 -9.26 4.95 -12.11
CA ALA A 260 -10.20 3.93 -12.58
C ALA A 260 -10.14 2.63 -11.77
N TRP A 261 -8.94 2.20 -11.36
CA TRP A 261 -8.79 1.06 -10.47
C TRP A 261 -9.40 1.32 -9.09
N ARG A 262 -9.13 2.48 -8.48
CA ARG A 262 -9.70 2.87 -7.19
C ARG A 262 -11.22 2.92 -7.24
N ASP A 263 -11.78 3.51 -8.29
CA ASP A 263 -13.22 3.64 -8.47
C ASP A 263 -13.90 2.26 -8.66
N ARG A 264 -13.17 1.27 -9.21
CA ARG A 264 -13.60 -0.13 -9.27
C ARG A 264 -13.45 -0.88 -7.94
N ALA A 265 -12.37 -0.63 -7.19
CA ALA A 265 -12.05 -1.31 -5.94
C ALA A 265 -12.89 -0.82 -4.75
N ALA A 266 -13.19 0.48 -4.69
CA ALA A 266 -13.98 1.09 -3.62
C ALA A 266 -15.32 0.36 -3.32
N PRO A 267 -16.19 0.06 -4.31
CA PRO A 267 -17.43 -0.66 -4.04
C PRO A 267 -17.20 -2.10 -3.56
N MET A 268 -16.15 -2.79 -4.01
CA MET A 268 -15.82 -4.15 -3.56
C MET A 268 -15.40 -4.18 -2.08
N ILE A 269 -14.63 -3.18 -1.64
CA ILE A 269 -14.24 -3.05 -0.23
C ILE A 269 -15.47 -2.78 0.64
N VAL A 270 -16.37 -1.90 0.18
CA VAL A 270 -17.63 -1.61 0.89
C VAL A 270 -18.52 -2.85 0.97
N SER A 271 -18.64 -3.64 -0.11
CA SER A 271 -19.42 -4.88 -0.08
C SER A 271 -18.79 -5.94 0.83
N LEU A 272 -17.47 -6.08 0.84
CA LEU A 272 -16.77 -7.01 1.74
C LEU A 272 -16.98 -6.63 3.21
N GLN A 273 -16.86 -5.33 3.55
CA GLN A 273 -17.15 -4.84 4.90
C GLN A 273 -18.61 -5.06 5.31
N ALA A 274 -19.55 -4.93 4.39
CA ALA A 274 -20.96 -5.26 4.65
C ALA A 274 -21.15 -6.76 4.91
N ALA A 275 -20.53 -7.62 4.11
CA ALA A 275 -20.59 -9.07 4.32
C ALA A 275 -19.97 -9.51 5.65
N MET A 276 -18.84 -8.92 6.07
CA MET A 276 -18.24 -9.21 7.38
C MET A 276 -19.14 -8.77 8.53
N ARG A 277 -19.80 -7.61 8.42
CA ARG A 277 -20.76 -7.14 9.43
C ARG A 277 -21.96 -8.07 9.54
N GLU A 278 -22.46 -8.57 8.41
CA GLU A 278 -23.55 -9.55 8.36
C GLU A 278 -23.16 -10.88 9.02
N ILE A 279 -21.95 -11.39 8.72
CA ILE A 279 -21.42 -12.61 9.36
C ILE A 279 -21.27 -12.41 10.87
N GLN A 280 -20.81 -11.23 11.31
CA GLN A 280 -20.72 -10.89 12.74
C GLN A 280 -22.09 -10.87 13.42
N SER A 281 -23.10 -10.24 12.80
CA SER A 281 -24.46 -10.23 13.35
C SER A 281 -25.08 -11.64 13.39
N GLN A 282 -24.83 -12.47 12.37
CA GLN A 282 -25.27 -13.86 12.37
C GLN A 282 -24.56 -14.68 13.46
N GLY A 283 -23.26 -14.44 13.68
CA GLY A 283 -22.51 -15.07 14.77
C GLY A 283 -23.06 -14.70 16.16
N GLU A 284 -23.41 -13.43 16.37
CA GLU A 284 -24.06 -12.97 17.61
C GLU A 284 -25.45 -13.61 17.79
N GLU A 285 -26.26 -13.70 16.72
CA GLU A 285 -27.58 -14.33 16.78
C GLU A 285 -27.48 -15.83 17.05
N ILE A 286 -26.52 -16.54 16.44
CA ILE A 286 -26.25 -17.95 16.73
C ILE A 286 -25.84 -18.10 18.21
N GLY A 287 -24.98 -17.23 18.74
CA GLY A 287 -24.60 -17.24 20.15
C GLY A 287 -25.79 -17.05 21.09
N LEU A 288 -26.73 -16.16 20.75
CA LEU A 288 -27.96 -15.97 21.50
C LEU A 288 -28.89 -17.19 21.41
N ARG A 289 -29.11 -17.75 20.21
CA ARG A 289 -29.93 -18.96 20.03
C ARG A 289 -29.35 -20.18 20.73
N VAL A 290 -28.04 -20.36 20.69
CA VAL A 290 -27.35 -21.44 21.40
C VAL A 290 -27.54 -21.29 22.91
N ASN A 291 -27.38 -20.08 23.46
CA ASN A 291 -27.66 -19.83 24.87
C ASN A 291 -29.14 -20.07 25.22
N GLU A 292 -30.06 -19.70 24.35
CA GLU A 292 -31.50 -19.88 24.56
C GLU A 292 -31.89 -21.38 24.52
N VAL A 293 -31.26 -22.17 23.66
CA VAL A 293 -31.42 -23.64 23.58
C VAL A 293 -30.73 -24.35 24.76
N LEU A 294 -29.63 -23.82 25.29
CA LEU A 294 -28.90 -24.40 26.43
C LEU A 294 -29.51 -24.02 27.79
N ARG A 295 -30.30 -22.94 27.89
CA ARG A 295 -30.92 -22.49 29.13
C ARG A 295 -31.81 -23.55 29.80
N PRO A 296 -32.69 -24.29 29.08
CA PRO A 296 -33.49 -25.37 29.66
C PRO A 296 -32.62 -26.51 30.20
N VAL A 297 -31.53 -26.85 29.52
CA VAL A 297 -30.58 -27.89 29.96
C VAL A 297 -29.87 -27.46 31.23
N SER A 298 -29.38 -26.22 31.30
CA SER A 298 -28.81 -25.63 32.52
C SER A 298 -29.83 -25.63 33.68
N THR A 299 -31.09 -25.28 33.39
CA THR A 299 -32.16 -25.27 34.40
C THR A 299 -32.46 -26.69 34.88
N ALA A 300 -32.49 -27.68 33.97
CA ALA A 300 -32.68 -29.08 34.30
C ALA A 300 -31.52 -29.61 35.16
N VAL A 301 -30.27 -29.33 34.80
CA VAL A 301 -29.08 -29.73 35.58
C VAL A 301 -29.08 -29.09 36.96
N THR A 302 -29.48 -27.81 37.07
CA THR A 302 -29.57 -27.13 38.37
C THR A 302 -30.69 -27.70 39.24
N ALA A 303 -31.85 -28.01 38.64
CA ALA A 303 -32.94 -28.70 39.33
C ALA A 303 -32.52 -30.11 39.80
N LEU A 304 -31.77 -30.83 38.97
CA LEU A 304 -31.24 -32.16 39.30
C LEU A 304 -30.21 -32.07 40.44
N GLY A 305 -29.34 -31.06 40.43
CA GLY A 305 -28.42 -30.77 41.53
C GLY A 305 -29.14 -30.43 42.84
N ALA A 306 -30.21 -29.64 42.78
CA ALA A 306 -31.03 -29.34 43.96
C ALA A 306 -31.75 -30.60 44.50
N GLN A 307 -32.23 -31.48 43.63
CA GLN A 307 -32.81 -32.77 44.03
C GLN A 307 -31.77 -33.68 44.68
N LEU A 308 -30.56 -33.76 44.13
CA LEU A 308 -29.46 -34.52 44.72
C LEU A 308 -29.02 -33.95 46.07
N ALA A 309 -28.94 -32.62 46.22
CA ALA A 309 -28.66 -31.97 47.50
C ALA A 309 -29.76 -32.27 48.54
N SER A 310 -31.03 -32.27 48.13
CA SER A 310 -32.13 -32.64 49.02
C SER A 310 -32.09 -34.10 49.48
N LEU A 311 -31.52 -34.99 48.65
CA LEU A 311 -31.27 -36.39 49.02
C LEU A 311 -30.09 -36.52 49.99
N ASP A 312 -29.02 -35.73 49.82
CA ASP A 312 -27.90 -35.68 50.78
C ASP A 312 -28.34 -35.15 52.16
N ASP A 313 -29.24 -34.18 52.19
CA ASP A 313 -29.84 -33.69 53.45
C ASP A 313 -30.77 -34.72 54.11
N LEU A 314 -31.41 -35.58 53.32
CA LEU A 314 -32.21 -36.72 53.82
C LEU A 314 -31.32 -37.80 54.43
N ASP A 315 -30.11 -38.02 53.90
CA ASP A 315 -29.13 -38.95 54.45
C ASP A 315 -28.46 -38.40 55.73
N ARG A 316 -28.41 -37.07 55.86
CA ARG A 316 -27.98 -36.37 57.09
C ARG A 316 -29.06 -36.14 58.13
N ALA A 317 -30.33 -36.43 57.82
CA ALA A 317 -31.40 -36.36 58.80
C ALA A 317 -31.11 -37.38 59.93
N PRO A 318 -31.01 -36.94 61.20
CA PRO A 318 -30.66 -37.84 62.29
C PRO A 318 -31.76 -38.89 62.42
N LEU A 319 -31.43 -40.14 62.12
CA LEU A 319 -32.24 -41.29 62.47
C LEU A 319 -32.42 -41.25 64.00
N GLU A 320 -33.58 -40.78 64.47
CA GLU A 320 -34.05 -41.06 65.82
C GLU A 320 -34.37 -42.55 65.91
N VAL A 321 -33.30 -43.35 66.06
CA VAL A 321 -33.37 -44.75 66.40
C VAL A 321 -33.84 -44.83 67.86
N SER A 322 -35.12 -45.12 68.05
CA SER A 322 -35.59 -45.68 69.31
C SER A 322 -34.87 -47.00 69.56
N THR A 323 -33.95 -46.95 70.51
CA THR A 323 -33.19 -48.07 71.05
C THR A 323 -34.11 -49.07 71.75
N GLU A 324 -34.25 -50.28 71.23
CA GLU A 324 -34.42 -51.46 72.07
C GLU A 324 -33.82 -52.74 71.46
N ALA A 325 -32.79 -53.23 72.16
CA ALA A 325 -32.36 -54.61 72.35
C ALA A 325 -31.80 -55.46 71.18
N ALA A 326 -30.50 -55.75 71.34
CA ALA A 326 -29.88 -57.09 71.32
C ALA A 326 -29.13 -57.59 70.07
N ALA A 327 -27.79 -57.46 70.18
CA ALA A 327 -26.79 -58.52 69.96
C ALA A 327 -26.36 -58.84 68.49
N PRO A 328 -25.21 -59.51 68.27
CA PRO A 328 -24.04 -58.89 67.62
C PRO A 328 -23.54 -59.64 66.37
N SER A 329 -22.58 -59.02 65.67
CA SER A 329 -21.45 -59.60 64.89
C SER A 329 -21.39 -59.16 63.41
N GLU A 330 -20.31 -58.43 63.13
CA GLU A 330 -19.45 -58.35 61.92
C GLU A 330 -19.49 -59.57 60.96
N PRO A 331 -18.96 -59.51 59.70
CA PRO A 331 -17.95 -58.56 59.20
C PRO A 331 -18.17 -57.98 57.78
N ASP A 332 -17.57 -56.81 57.58
CA ASP A 332 -16.54 -56.54 56.56
C ASP A 332 -16.76 -57.14 55.14
N HIS A 333 -17.25 -56.31 54.21
CA HIS A 333 -16.98 -56.50 52.79
C HIS A 333 -16.83 -55.16 52.05
N VAL A 334 -15.59 -54.65 52.10
CA VAL A 334 -15.03 -53.79 51.05
C VAL A 334 -15.04 -54.60 49.75
N THR A 335 -15.87 -54.21 48.79
CA THR A 335 -15.68 -54.61 47.39
C THR A 335 -15.56 -53.35 46.56
N GLN A 336 -14.30 -53.09 46.19
CA GLN A 336 -13.87 -52.07 45.25
C GLN A 336 -14.60 -52.27 43.91
N LEU A 337 -15.22 -51.22 43.39
CA LEU A 337 -15.58 -51.16 41.97
C LEU A 337 -14.30 -50.89 41.16
N PRO A 338 -14.03 -51.65 40.09
CA PRO A 338 -12.88 -51.42 39.24
C PRO A 338 -13.09 -50.16 38.40
N GLU A 339 -12.14 -49.22 38.48
CA GLU A 339 -11.95 -48.20 37.45
C GLU A 339 -11.53 -48.90 36.15
N GLU A 340 -12.51 -49.16 35.29
CA GLU A 340 -12.25 -49.45 33.88
C GLU A 340 -11.91 -48.15 33.15
N HIS A 341 -10.61 -47.87 33.05
CA HIS A 341 -10.06 -46.98 32.03
C HIS A 341 -10.06 -47.70 30.67
N PRO A 342 -10.76 -47.22 29.64
CA PRO A 342 -10.37 -47.53 28.27
C PRO A 342 -9.17 -46.66 27.89
N ALA A 343 -8.04 -47.34 27.75
CA ALA A 343 -6.90 -46.85 26.99
C ALA A 343 -7.27 -46.74 25.50
N SER A 344 -6.51 -45.88 24.81
CA SER A 344 -6.26 -45.87 23.37
C SER A 344 -7.22 -45.04 22.50
N ARG A 345 -6.69 -43.96 21.94
CA ARG A 345 -6.10 -44.06 20.60
C ARG A 345 -5.15 -42.90 20.31
N ASP A 346 -3.87 -43.26 20.27
CA ASP A 346 -2.90 -42.70 19.33
C ASP A 346 -3.52 -42.71 17.93
N SER A 347 -3.49 -41.55 17.28
CA SER A 347 -3.71 -41.40 15.84
C SER A 347 -2.68 -40.41 15.33
N SER A 348 -1.41 -40.83 15.41
CA SER A 348 -0.42 -40.46 14.40
C SER A 348 -0.72 -41.25 13.12
N ASP A 349 -0.36 -40.64 11.99
CA ASP A 349 -0.43 -41.12 10.62
C ASP A 349 -1.77 -40.90 9.93
N TRP A 350 -1.98 -39.68 9.40
CA TRP A 350 -2.22 -39.39 7.98
C TRP A 350 -1.68 -38.00 7.64
#